data_AF-A0AAP0BHS1-F1
#
_entry.id   AF-A0AAP0BHS1-F1
#
_cell.length_a   1.000
_cell.length_b   1.000
_cell.length_c   1.000
_cell.angle_alpha   90.00
_cell.angle_beta   90.00
_cell.angle_gamma   90.00
#
_symmetry.space_group_name_H-M   'P 1'
#
loop_
_entity.id
_entity.type
_entity.pdbx_description
1 polymer ?
#
loop_
_entity_poly.entity_id
_entity_poly.type
_entity_poly.pdbx_seq_one_letter_code
_entity_poly.pdbx_strand_id
1 'polypeptide(L)'
;MRAHLHIEEGLIPRMYLDLFKEHGTTMVGLKVPKEVNGSDDEEFHAYVHVKLPYDVLKPDPMLRNLHLSMPWRKLIFANTDQYHVK
;
A
#
# COMPACT_ATOMS: atom_id res chain seq x y z
N MET A 1 -2.33 15.42 -1.35
CA MET A 1 -2.00 14.77 -2.64
C MET A 1 -2.86 15.16 -3.84
N ARG A 2 -4.21 15.02 -3.83
CA ARG A 2 -5.06 15.42 -4.98
C ARG A 2 -4.77 16.84 -5.49
N ALA A 3 -4.66 17.80 -4.58
CA ALA A 3 -4.39 19.20 -4.91
C ALA A 3 -3.00 19.44 -5.54
N HIS A 4 -2.09 18.46 -5.45
CA HIS A 4 -0.71 18.59 -5.92
C HIS A 4 -0.50 17.94 -7.30
N LEU A 5 -1.44 17.10 -7.75
CA LEU A 5 -1.29 16.29 -8.97
C LEU A 5 -2.21 16.74 -10.12
N HIS A 6 -3.10 17.71 -9.91
CA HIS A 6 -3.99 18.28 -10.93
C HIS A 6 -4.80 17.24 -11.75
N ILE A 7 -5.19 16.13 -11.12
CA ILE A 7 -5.92 15.02 -11.77
C ILE A 7 -7.43 15.25 -11.67
N GLU A 8 -8.15 15.09 -12.79
CA GLU A 8 -9.62 15.14 -12.83
C GLU A 8 -10.22 13.99 -12.01
N GLU A 9 -11.17 14.32 -11.13
CA GLU A 9 -11.72 13.37 -10.15
C GLU A 9 -12.39 12.15 -10.79
N GLY A 10 -13.05 12.34 -11.94
CA GLY A 10 -13.68 11.24 -12.69
C GLY A 10 -12.69 10.21 -13.25
N LEU A 11 -11.42 10.60 -13.45
CA LEU A 11 -10.38 9.74 -14.02
C LEU A 11 -9.64 8.92 -12.96
N ILE A 12 -9.70 9.33 -11.69
CA ILE A 12 -8.96 8.74 -10.58
C ILE A 12 -9.19 7.22 -10.45
N PRO A 13 -10.43 6.69 -10.48
CA PRO A 13 -10.64 5.26 -10.28
C PRO A 13 -9.99 4.39 -11.35
N ARG A 14 -10.06 4.83 -12.62
CA ARG A 14 -9.45 4.13 -13.74
C ARG A 14 -7.93 4.20 -13.68
N MET A 15 -7.39 5.40 -13.47
CA MET A 15 -5.95 5.62 -13.37
C MET A 15 -5.32 4.78 -12.25
N TYR A 16 -5.93 4.70 -11.07
CA TYR A 16 -5.41 3.87 -9.98
C TYR A 16 -5.33 2.39 -10.34
N LEU A 17 -6.34 1.87 -11.04
CA LEU A 17 -6.35 0.48 -11.49
C LEU A 17 -5.28 0.21 -12.54
N ASP A 18 -5.11 1.12 -13.50
CA ASP A 18 -4.14 0.98 -14.58
C ASP A 18 -2.70 1.02 -14.02
N LEU A 19 -2.40 1.99 -13.14
CA LEU A 19 -1.08 2.08 -12.49
C LEU A 19 -0.78 0.87 -11.60
N PHE A 20 -1.76 0.35 -10.88
CA PHE A 20 -1.58 -0.86 -10.07
C PHE A 20 -1.25 -2.09 -10.94
N LYS A 21 -1.96 -2.25 -12.06
CA LYS A 21 -1.73 -3.37 -12.98
C LYS A 21 -0.36 -3.31 -13.65
N GLU A 22 0.09 -2.11 -14.01
CA GLU A 22 1.35 -1.91 -14.74
C GLU A 22 2.57 -1.95 -13.81
N HIS A 23 2.45 -1.41 -12.59
CA HIS A 23 3.61 -1.17 -11.71
C HIS A 23 3.55 -1.90 -10.37
N GLY A 24 2.51 -2.69 -10.10
CA GLY A 24 2.33 -3.44 -8.85
C GLY A 24 1.96 -2.60 -7.64
N THR A 25 2.19 -1.28 -7.68
CA THR A 25 1.66 -0.30 -6.74
C THR A 25 1.30 0.99 -7.47
N THR A 26 0.22 1.63 -7.03
CA THR A 26 -0.18 2.94 -7.55
C THR A 26 0.89 4.00 -7.34
N MET A 27 1.59 3.97 -6.21
CA MET A 27 2.63 4.94 -5.87
C MET A 27 3.82 4.89 -6.83
N VAL A 28 4.31 3.70 -7.18
CA VAL A 28 5.40 3.57 -8.16
C VAL A 28 4.97 4.14 -9.49
N GLY A 29 3.77 3.79 -9.97
CA GLY A 29 3.23 4.33 -11.21
C GLY A 29 3.07 5.85 -11.20
N LEU A 30 2.65 6.43 -10.06
CA LEU A 30 2.54 7.88 -9.91
C LEU A 30 3.89 8.61 -9.96
N LYS A 31 5.01 7.93 -9.66
CA LYS A 31 6.37 8.52 -9.71
C LYS A 31 7.05 8.40 -11.07
N VAL A 32 6.51 7.60 -11.99
CA VAL A 32 7.08 7.44 -13.34
C VAL A 32 7.09 8.77 -14.11
N PRO A 33 6.03 9.60 -14.08
CA PRO A 33 6.06 10.95 -14.64
C PRO A 33 7.00 11.87 -13.85
N LYS A 34 7.83 12.66 -14.56
CA LYS A 34 8.85 13.54 -13.96
C LYS A 34 8.25 14.62 -13.05
N GLU A 35 6.97 14.95 -13.21
CA GLU A 35 6.25 15.96 -12.43
C GLU A 35 6.02 15.54 -10.97
N VAL A 36 6.08 14.24 -10.67
CA VAL A 36 5.82 13.67 -9.33
C VAL A 36 7.09 13.11 -8.70
N ASN A 37 8.20 13.09 -9.45
CA ASN A 37 9.48 12.47 -9.06
C ASN A 37 10.22 13.20 -7.92
N GLY A 38 9.57 14.17 -7.27
CA GLY A 38 10.03 14.85 -6.05
C GLY A 38 9.12 14.67 -4.83
N SER A 39 8.04 13.88 -4.94
CA SER A 39 7.21 13.56 -3.77
C SER A 39 7.97 12.60 -2.84
N ASP A 40 8.15 13.03 -1.60
CA ASP A 40 8.79 12.21 -0.56
C ASP A 40 7.94 10.96 -0.27
N ASP A 41 8.55 9.79 -0.46
CA ASP A 41 7.98 8.49 -0.17
C ASP A 41 7.47 8.43 1.28
N GLU A 42 8.21 9.03 2.21
CA GLU A 42 7.85 9.08 3.61
C GLU A 42 6.60 9.94 3.85
N GLU A 43 6.44 11.06 3.13
CA GLU A 43 5.25 11.92 3.24
C GLU A 43 4.00 11.19 2.71
N PHE A 44 4.12 10.50 1.58
CA PHE A 44 3.00 9.71 1.04
C PHE A 44 2.61 8.57 1.97
N HIS A 45 3.60 7.79 2.43
CA HIS A 45 3.39 6.71 3.38
C HIS A 45 2.76 7.25 4.66
N ALA A 46 3.30 8.32 5.26
CA ALA A 46 2.74 8.93 6.46
C ALA A 46 1.28 9.38 6.26
N TYR A 47 0.95 9.98 5.11
CA TYR A 47 -0.40 10.43 4.81
C TYR A 47 -1.42 9.28 4.68
N VAL A 48 -1.03 8.19 4.01
CA VAL A 48 -1.92 7.05 3.76
C VAL A 48 -1.99 6.13 4.98
N HIS A 49 -0.85 5.82 5.59
CA HIS A 49 -0.70 4.80 6.63
C HIS A 49 -1.32 5.23 7.97
N VAL A 50 -1.25 6.52 8.33
CA VAL A 50 -1.88 7.03 9.56
C VAL A 50 -3.42 6.96 9.51
N LYS A 51 -4.00 6.85 8.31
CA LYS A 51 -5.46 6.89 8.12
C LYS A 51 -6.10 5.51 7.98
N LEU A 52 -5.32 4.44 8.00
CA LEU A 52 -5.87 3.09 7.87
C LEU A 52 -6.52 2.65 9.19
N PRO A 53 -7.76 2.14 9.14
CA PRO A 53 -8.48 1.73 10.34
C PRO A 53 -8.02 0.34 10.79
N TYR A 54 -6.84 0.24 11.42
CA TYR A 54 -6.30 -1.05 11.90
C TYR A 54 -7.15 -1.70 12.99
N ASP A 55 -8.02 -0.94 13.64
CA ASP A 55 -8.98 -1.40 14.64
C ASP A 55 -10.01 -2.40 14.06
N VAL A 56 -10.18 -2.44 12.73
CA VAL A 56 -11.02 -3.45 12.07
C VAL A 56 -10.37 -4.84 12.06
N LEU A 57 -9.04 -4.93 12.21
CA LEU A 57 -8.32 -6.19 12.21
C LEU A 57 -8.53 -6.90 13.55
N LYS A 58 -9.08 -8.11 13.49
CA LYS A 58 -9.30 -8.95 14.68
C LYS A 58 -8.38 -10.16 14.63
N PRO A 59 -7.89 -10.66 15.77
CA PRO A 59 -7.15 -11.91 15.82
C PRO A 59 -7.98 -13.04 15.19
N ASP A 60 -7.35 -13.83 14.31
CA ASP A 60 -7.94 -15.03 13.73
C ASP A 60 -7.29 -16.28 14.35
N PRO A 61 -7.99 -16.97 15.28
CA PRO A 61 -7.46 -18.18 15.92
C PRO A 61 -7.19 -19.33 14.96
N MET A 62 -7.99 -19.46 13.89
CA MET A 62 -7.82 -20.52 12.90
C MET A 62 -6.57 -20.29 12.06
N LEU A 63 -6.38 -19.05 11.59
CA LEU A 63 -5.18 -18.65 10.86
C LEU A 63 -3.93 -18.83 11.72
N ARG A 64 -3.98 -18.45 13.00
CA ARG A 64 -2.89 -18.68 13.96
C ARG A 64 -2.54 -20.16 14.09
N ASN A 65 -3.55 -21.01 14.30
CA ASN A 65 -3.33 -22.45 14.46
C ASN A 65 -2.74 -23.10 13.20
N LEU A 66 -3.17 -22.66 12.01
CA LEU A 66 -2.60 -23.10 10.74
C LEU A 66 -1.11 -22.72 10.61
N HIS A 67 -0.74 -21.50 10.99
CA HIS A 67 0.67 -21.09 10.95
C HIS A 67 1.52 -21.88 11.96
N LEU A 68 0.96 -22.21 13.12
CA LEU A 68 1.66 -22.97 14.17
C LEU A 68 1.82 -24.45 13.84
N SER A 69 0.91 -25.05 13.07
CA SER A 69 1.02 -26.46 12.67
C SER A 69 2.15 -26.72 11.67
N MET A 70 2.61 -25.68 10.97
CA MET A 70 3.72 -25.77 10.02
C MET A 70 5.08 -25.67 10.76
N PRO A 71 5.97 -26.68 10.69
CA PRO A 71 7.25 -26.67 11.43
C PRO A 71 8.34 -25.81 10.78
N TRP A 72 8.11 -25.33 9.55
CA TRP A 72 9.08 -24.62 8.75
C TRP A 72 9.24 -23.14 9.17
N ARG A 73 10.34 -22.52 8.74
CA ARG A 73 10.56 -21.07 8.86
C ARG A 73 9.49 -20.33 8.06
N LYS A 74 8.81 -19.38 8.70
CA LYS A 74 7.83 -18.51 8.05
C LYS A 74 8.54 -17.25 7.56
N LEU A 75 8.34 -16.90 6.29
CA LEU A 75 8.84 -15.67 5.68
C LEU A 75 7.63 -14.87 5.20
N ILE A 76 7.55 -13.60 5.60
CA ILE A 76 6.53 -12.67 5.09
C ILE A 76 7.20 -11.84 3.99
N PHE A 77 6.66 -11.92 2.78
CA PHE A 77 7.06 -11.08 1.67
C PHE A 77 5.91 -10.13 1.35
N ALA A 78 6.12 -8.84 1.58
CA ALA A 78 5.08 -7.84 1.43
C ALA A 78 5.67 -6.58 0.78
N ASN A 79 4.87 -5.94 -0.10
CA ASN A 79 5.23 -4.69 -0.77
C ASN A 79 5.04 -3.45 0.14
N THR A 80 4.72 -3.67 1.41
CA THR A 80 4.43 -2.63 2.39
C THR A 80 5.61 -2.42 3.32
N ASP A 81 5.65 -1.28 4.01
CA ASP A 81 6.70 -1.01 4.99
C ASP A 81 6.58 -1.85 6.27
N GLN A 82 7.64 -1.83 7.08
CA GLN A 82 7.73 -2.57 8.34
C GLN A 82 6.67 -2.18 9.38
N TYR A 83 6.04 -1.00 9.29
CA TYR A 83 5.01 -0.58 10.24
C TYR A 83 3.70 -1.34 10.02
N HIS A 84 3.45 -1.86 8.81
CA HIS A 84 2.24 -2.62 8.45
C HIS A 84 2.32 -4.11 8.77
N VAL A 85 3.54 -4.63 8.94
CA VAL A 85 3.81 -6.07 9.10
C VAL A 85 4.04 -6.42 10.58
N LYS A 86 3.70 -5.52 11.50
CA LYS A 86 3.89 -5.71 12.94
C LYS A 86 3.02 -6.82 13.53
#